data_AF-A0A8B6FKQ8-F1
#
_entry.id   AF-A0A8B6FKQ8-F1
#
_cell.length_a   1.000
_cell.length_b   1.000
_cell.length_c   1.000
_cell.angle_alpha   90.00
_cell.angle_beta   90.00
_cell.angle_gamma   90.00
#
_symmetry.space_group_name_H-M   'P 1'
#
loop_
_entity.id
_entity.type
_entity.pdbx_description
1 polymer ?
#
loop_
_entity_poly.entity_id
_entity_poly.type
_entity_poly.pdbx_seq_one_letter_code
_entity_poly.pdbx_strand_id
1 'polypeptide(L)'
;MDSELFQSLVLSTGQSLEDDYSQILEKAQILQKPDHEVVAKFISGLPDKMSFSVCAGQPIDIQSSLTAAKLAEACGYRQHNDVVNAMKHRPQHQHVKPPEKASELSEMKEQIKLLTALVSKMNTGQQSNTRNEMPPSNDLPRQSRFDNAECRKCKGLGHFQRACNWNSAGPSQLNVSYVISLDTLQPFVLQLVI
;
A
#
# COMPACT_ATOMS: atom_id res chain seq x y z
N MET A 1 -14.09 29.38 17.92
CA MET A 1 -13.81 29.95 16.59
C MET A 1 -12.77 29.13 15.84
N ASP A 2 -11.65 28.73 16.46
CA ASP A 2 -10.57 28.01 15.74
C ASP A 2 -10.98 26.64 15.15
N SER A 3 -11.92 25.93 15.77
CA SER A 3 -12.43 24.66 15.21
C SER A 3 -13.23 24.86 13.92
N GLU A 4 -13.88 26.00 13.71
CA GLU A 4 -14.61 26.31 12.48
C GLU A 4 -13.65 26.71 11.36
N LEU A 5 -12.56 27.42 11.71
CA LEU A 5 -11.46 27.69 10.79
C LEU A 5 -10.85 26.39 10.26
N PHE A 6 -10.65 25.40 11.14
CA PHE A 6 -10.18 24.08 10.69
C PHE A 6 -11.15 23.40 9.73
N GLN A 7 -12.46 23.45 10.00
CA GLN A 7 -13.46 22.84 9.12
C GLN A 7 -13.61 23.57 7.77
N SER A 8 -13.29 24.85 7.69
CA SER A 8 -13.35 25.63 6.45
C SER A 8 -12.12 25.52 5.55
N LEU A 9 -11.04 24.85 6.00
CA LEU A 9 -9.88 24.58 5.15
C LEU A 9 -10.27 23.70 3.95
N VAL A 10 -10.06 24.20 2.75
CA VAL A 10 -10.31 23.50 1.48
C VAL A 10 -9.22 23.91 0.51
N LEU A 11 -8.75 22.96 -0.31
CA LEU A 11 -7.71 23.20 -1.31
C LEU A 11 -8.18 24.25 -2.32
N SER A 12 -7.52 25.41 -2.32
CA SER A 12 -7.81 26.50 -3.25
C SER A 12 -7.31 26.19 -4.66
N THR A 13 -7.99 26.72 -5.68
CA THR A 13 -7.56 26.59 -7.08
C THR A 13 -6.17 27.19 -7.26
N GLY A 14 -5.19 26.37 -7.67
CA GLY A 14 -3.80 26.77 -7.86
C GLY A 14 -2.88 26.58 -6.64
N GLN A 15 -3.42 26.38 -5.43
CA GLN A 15 -2.64 26.08 -4.23
C GLN A 15 -2.01 24.68 -4.30
N SER A 16 -0.74 24.53 -3.91
CA SER A 16 -0.07 23.22 -3.91
C SER A 16 -0.64 22.29 -2.84
N LEU A 17 -0.54 20.98 -3.04
CA LEU A 17 -0.98 19.99 -2.06
C LEU A 17 -0.15 20.04 -0.78
N GLU A 18 1.14 20.35 -0.90
CA GLU A 18 2.07 20.50 0.22
C GLU A 18 1.72 21.67 1.12
N ASP A 19 1.27 22.80 0.54
CA ASP A 19 0.87 23.97 1.32
C ASP A 19 -0.40 23.69 2.11
N ASP A 20 -1.41 23.09 1.48
CA ASP A 20 -2.67 22.69 2.14
C ASP A 20 -2.42 21.65 3.25
N TYR A 21 -1.61 20.64 2.95
CA TYR A 21 -1.15 19.65 3.91
C TYR A 21 -0.49 20.29 5.14
N SER A 22 0.42 21.25 4.92
CA SER A 22 1.14 21.93 6.00
C SER A 22 0.19 22.77 6.87
N GLN A 23 -0.75 23.49 6.25
CA GLN A 23 -1.76 24.27 6.97
C GLN A 23 -2.68 23.39 7.82
N ILE A 24 -3.12 22.26 7.29
CA ILE A 24 -3.96 21.31 8.03
C ILE A 24 -3.21 20.75 9.23
N LEU A 25 -1.95 20.36 9.07
CA LEU A 25 -1.13 19.87 10.19
C LEU A 25 -0.92 20.93 11.28
N GLU A 26 -0.55 22.14 10.89
CA GLU A 26 -0.33 23.24 11.83
C GLU A 26 -1.59 23.52 12.66
N LYS A 27 -2.75 23.63 11.99
CA LYS A 27 -4.03 23.88 12.66
C LYS A 27 -4.49 22.69 13.50
N ALA A 28 -4.31 21.47 13.01
CA ALA A 28 -4.62 20.26 13.76
C ALA A 28 -3.79 20.16 15.05
N GLN A 29 -2.50 20.51 14.99
CA GLN A 29 -1.60 20.49 16.14
C GLN A 29 -2.04 21.51 17.20
N ILE A 30 -2.36 22.74 16.80
CA ILE A 30 -2.85 23.78 17.71
C ILE A 30 -4.15 23.35 18.40
N LEU A 31 -5.02 22.67 17.67
CA LEU A 31 -6.32 22.20 18.15
C LEU A 31 -6.28 20.82 18.83
N GLN A 32 -5.11 20.18 18.91
CA GLN A 32 -4.92 18.82 19.40
C GLN A 32 -5.89 17.80 18.77
N LYS A 33 -6.08 17.90 17.46
CA LYS A 33 -6.95 16.97 16.72
C LYS A 33 -6.29 15.60 16.59
N PRO A 34 -7.06 14.51 16.76
CA PRO A 34 -6.53 13.17 16.58
C PRO A 34 -6.25 12.88 15.10
N ASP A 35 -5.23 12.07 14.79
CA ASP A 35 -4.74 11.83 13.43
C ASP A 35 -5.83 11.43 12.42
N HIS A 36 -6.81 10.62 12.85
CA HIS A 36 -7.91 10.20 11.97
C HIS A 36 -8.80 11.37 11.54
N GLU A 37 -9.02 12.38 12.41
CA GLU A 37 -9.73 13.60 12.02
C GLU A 37 -8.89 14.44 11.06
N VAL A 38 -7.57 14.45 11.21
CA VAL A 38 -6.66 15.17 10.32
C VAL A 38 -6.67 14.54 8.93
N VAL A 39 -6.61 13.21 8.84
CA VAL A 39 -6.74 12.46 7.58
C VAL A 39 -8.09 12.73 6.93
N ALA A 40 -9.19 12.58 7.67
CA ALA A 40 -10.53 12.84 7.17
C ALA A 40 -10.66 14.28 6.67
N LYS A 41 -10.10 15.25 7.40
CA LYS A 41 -10.13 16.66 7.01
C LYS A 41 -9.35 16.89 5.73
N PHE A 42 -8.13 16.38 5.63
CA PHE A 42 -7.31 16.48 4.41
C PHE A 42 -8.06 15.93 3.20
N ILE A 43 -8.59 14.71 3.29
CA ILE A 43 -9.32 14.08 2.18
C ILE A 43 -10.59 14.87 1.83
N SER A 44 -11.35 15.35 2.82
CA SER A 44 -12.56 16.16 2.59
C SER A 44 -12.28 17.55 2.00
N GLY A 45 -11.05 18.06 2.15
CA GLY A 45 -10.61 19.34 1.60
C GLY A 45 -10.18 19.26 0.14
N LEU A 46 -10.04 18.05 -0.43
CA LEU A 46 -9.67 17.85 -1.83
C LEU A 46 -10.89 17.94 -2.77
N PRO A 47 -10.68 18.26 -4.07
CA PRO A 47 -11.74 18.19 -5.07
C PRO A 47 -12.40 16.81 -5.15
N ASP A 48 -13.71 16.74 -5.40
CA ASP A 48 -14.52 15.50 -5.34
C ASP A 48 -13.91 14.29 -6.06
N LYS A 49 -13.41 14.48 -7.29
CA LYS A 49 -12.81 13.38 -8.06
C LYS A 49 -11.52 12.86 -7.41
N MET A 50 -10.77 13.78 -6.82
CA MET A 50 -9.51 13.49 -6.18
C MET A 50 -9.72 12.85 -4.80
N SER A 51 -10.64 13.38 -3.98
CA SER A 51 -11.00 12.80 -2.69
C SER A 51 -11.53 11.37 -2.86
N PHE A 52 -12.37 11.11 -3.87
CA PHE A 52 -12.81 9.77 -4.21
C PHE A 52 -11.64 8.82 -4.53
N SER A 53 -10.70 9.26 -5.37
CA SER A 53 -9.52 8.47 -5.74
C SER A 53 -8.63 8.17 -4.54
N VAL A 54 -8.47 9.12 -3.62
CA VAL A 54 -7.69 8.93 -2.39
C VAL A 54 -8.40 7.96 -1.44
N CYS A 55 -9.70 8.14 -1.23
CA CYS A 55 -10.55 7.24 -0.42
C CYS A 55 -10.51 5.78 -0.92
N ALA A 56 -10.46 5.57 -2.24
CA ALA A 56 -10.38 4.22 -2.81
C ALA A 56 -9.12 3.46 -2.36
N GLY A 57 -8.04 4.17 -2.00
CA GLY A 57 -6.81 3.59 -1.47
C GLY A 57 -6.84 3.31 0.05
N GLN A 58 -7.89 3.71 0.77
CA GLN A 58 -8.04 3.54 2.22
C GLN A 58 -6.78 3.95 3.02
N PRO A 59 -6.29 5.20 2.89
CA PRO A 59 -5.11 5.63 3.61
C PRO A 59 -5.33 5.61 5.12
N ILE A 60 -4.34 5.11 5.87
CA ILE A 60 -4.38 4.98 7.33
C ILE A 60 -3.87 6.27 8.00
N ASP A 61 -2.97 6.97 7.32
CA ASP A 61 -2.23 8.11 7.84
C ASP A 61 -2.21 9.26 6.83
N ILE A 62 -1.80 10.44 7.30
CA ILE A 62 -1.84 11.65 6.49
C ILE A 62 -0.78 11.63 5.37
N GLN A 63 0.35 10.92 5.54
CA GLN A 63 1.39 10.84 4.52
C GLN A 63 0.98 9.91 3.38
N SER A 64 0.35 8.78 3.69
CA SER A 64 -0.27 7.92 2.66
C SER A 64 -1.37 8.66 1.92
N SER A 65 -2.18 9.47 2.63
CA SER A 65 -3.19 10.34 2.01
C SER A 65 -2.56 11.35 1.04
N LEU A 66 -1.49 12.04 1.44
CA LEU A 66 -0.77 12.99 0.58
C LEU A 66 -0.16 12.30 -0.64
N THR A 67 0.42 11.12 -0.48
CA THR A 67 1.02 10.36 -1.58
C THR A 67 -0.04 9.92 -2.59
N ALA A 68 -1.18 9.42 -2.12
CA ALA A 68 -2.32 9.07 -2.97
C ALA A 68 -2.89 10.32 -3.68
N ALA A 69 -2.94 11.46 -2.98
CA ALA A 69 -3.36 12.72 -3.55
C ALA A 69 -2.42 13.16 -4.69
N LYS A 70 -1.09 13.12 -4.50
CA LYS A 70 -0.11 13.42 -5.55
C LYS A 70 -0.24 12.52 -6.77
N LEU A 71 -0.49 11.22 -6.55
CA LEU A 71 -0.73 10.29 -7.65
C LEU A 71 -2.01 10.67 -8.41
N ALA A 72 -3.09 11.00 -7.69
CA ALA A 72 -4.32 11.45 -8.31
C ALA A 72 -4.14 12.78 -9.08
N GLU A 73 -3.35 13.72 -8.56
CA GLU A 73 -2.98 14.94 -9.28
C GLU A 73 -2.22 14.64 -10.57
N ALA A 74 -1.23 13.74 -10.53
CA ALA A 74 -0.49 13.30 -11.71
C ALA A 74 -1.39 12.61 -12.75
N CYS A 75 -2.48 11.97 -12.31
CA CYS A 75 -3.51 11.40 -13.17
C CYS A 75 -4.54 12.43 -13.68
N GLY A 76 -4.42 13.71 -13.32
CA GLY A 76 -5.30 14.79 -13.79
C GLY A 76 -6.59 14.98 -12.98
N TYR A 77 -6.69 14.40 -11.77
CA TYR A 77 -7.89 14.52 -10.93
C TYR A 77 -8.05 15.90 -10.24
N ARG A 78 -7.09 16.81 -10.39
CA ARG A 78 -7.11 18.16 -9.78
C ARG A 78 -8.09 19.13 -10.44
N GLN A 79 -8.80 18.71 -11.49
CA GLN A 79 -9.80 19.56 -12.14
C GLN A 79 -10.91 19.94 -11.16
N HIS A 80 -10.87 21.18 -10.65
CA HIS A 80 -12.01 21.82 -10.01
C HIS A 80 -13.11 21.85 -11.06
N ASN A 81 -14.22 21.13 -10.80
CA ASN A 81 -15.35 21.20 -11.70
C ASN A 81 -15.91 22.62 -11.60
N ASP A 82 -15.57 23.51 -12.52
CA ASP A 82 -16.33 24.73 -12.76
C ASP A 82 -17.70 24.31 -13.32
N VAL A 83 -18.65 24.03 -12.41
CA VAL A 83 -19.96 23.42 -12.71
C VAL A 83 -20.94 24.38 -13.41
N VAL A 84 -20.48 25.33 -14.23
CA VAL A 84 -21.41 26.22 -14.97
C VAL A 84 -21.61 25.83 -16.43
N ASN A 85 -20.86 24.85 -17.00
CA ASN A 85 -21.08 24.49 -18.42
C ASN A 85 -21.08 23.00 -18.80
N ALA A 86 -21.11 22.08 -17.84
CA ALA A 86 -20.99 20.64 -18.13
C ALA A 86 -22.29 19.84 -17.96
N MET A 87 -23.45 20.36 -18.38
CA MET A 87 -24.69 19.55 -18.46
C MET A 87 -24.77 18.66 -19.72
N LYS A 88 -23.64 18.38 -20.39
CA LYS A 88 -23.67 17.66 -21.67
C LYS A 88 -22.48 16.75 -21.96
N HIS A 89 -21.97 15.99 -20.99
CA HIS A 89 -21.21 14.78 -21.34
C HIS A 89 -21.49 13.65 -20.35
N ARG A 90 -22.51 12.87 -20.68
CA ARG A 90 -22.59 11.44 -20.35
C ARG A 90 -21.23 10.81 -20.71
N PRO A 91 -20.64 9.92 -19.88
CA PRO A 91 -19.45 9.20 -20.29
C PRO A 91 -19.85 8.27 -21.43
N GLN A 92 -19.70 8.75 -22.66
CA GLN A 92 -19.62 7.85 -23.79
C GLN A 92 -18.32 7.09 -23.59
N HIS A 93 -18.42 5.77 -23.48
CA HIS A 93 -17.34 4.89 -23.84
C HIS A 93 -16.86 5.31 -25.22
N GLN A 94 -15.81 6.13 -25.26
CA GLN A 94 -15.06 6.35 -26.48
C GLN A 94 -14.45 4.99 -26.79
N HIS A 95 -15.01 4.34 -27.79
CA HIS A 95 -14.36 3.26 -28.50
C HIS A 95 -13.08 3.84 -29.10
N VAL A 96 -12.00 3.83 -28.31
CA VAL A 96 -10.68 4.26 -28.72
C VAL A 96 -10.31 3.37 -29.90
N LYS A 97 -10.33 3.95 -31.09
CA LYS A 97 -9.74 3.35 -32.29
C LYS A 97 -8.28 2.99 -31.93
N PRO A 98 -7.83 1.75 -32.15
CA PRO A 98 -6.46 1.36 -31.82
C PRO A 98 -5.47 2.33 -32.47
N PRO A 99 -4.58 3.00 -31.72
CA PRO A 99 -3.51 3.74 -32.34
C PRO A 99 -2.58 2.77 -33.06
N GLU A 100 -2.28 3.04 -34.33
CA GLU A 100 -1.30 2.35 -35.17
C GLU A 100 0.15 2.60 -34.68
N LYS A 101 0.40 2.41 -33.37
CA LYS A 101 1.72 2.51 -32.73
C LYS A 101 2.25 1.14 -32.30
N ALA A 102 1.89 0.09 -33.04
CA ALA A 102 2.41 -1.26 -32.80
C ALA A 102 3.93 -1.35 -33.08
N SER A 103 4.51 -0.39 -33.82
CA SER A 103 5.94 -0.40 -34.15
C SER A 103 6.83 0.01 -32.97
N GLU A 104 6.48 1.07 -32.22
CA GLU A 104 7.30 1.57 -31.10
C GLU A 104 7.31 0.60 -29.90
N LEU A 105 6.20 -0.11 -29.69
CA LEU A 105 6.05 -1.11 -28.62
C LEU A 105 6.80 -2.43 -28.94
N SER A 106 6.94 -2.75 -30.23
CA SER A 106 7.78 -3.87 -30.68
C SER A 106 9.26 -3.57 -30.45
N GLU A 107 9.69 -2.36 -30.80
CA GLU A 107 11.08 -1.91 -30.66
C GLU A 107 11.51 -1.84 -29.19
N MET A 108 10.63 -1.36 -28.30
CA MET A 108 10.89 -1.32 -26.86
C MET A 108 10.95 -2.72 -26.24
N LYS A 109 10.09 -3.65 -26.69
CA LYS A 109 10.16 -5.07 -26.25
C LYS A 109 11.45 -5.74 -26.69
N GLU A 110 11.98 -5.38 -27.85
CA GLU A 110 13.24 -5.91 -28.37
C GLU A 110 14.44 -5.37 -27.57
N GLN A 111 14.43 -4.09 -27.22
CA GLN A 111 15.45 -3.48 -26.35
C GLN A 111 15.46 -4.11 -24.95
N ILE A 112 14.31 -4.41 -24.36
CA ILE A 112 14.21 -5.09 -23.06
C ILE A 112 14.75 -6.53 -23.15
N LYS A 113 14.48 -7.26 -24.24
CA LYS A 113 15.05 -8.60 -24.46
C LYS A 113 16.58 -8.56 -24.57
N LEU A 114 17.13 -7.57 -25.27
CA LEU A 114 18.58 -7.38 -25.40
C LEU A 114 19.25 -7.09 -24.05
N LEU A 115 18.66 -6.20 -23.25
CA LEU A 115 19.13 -5.91 -21.89
C LEU A 115 19.07 -7.14 -20.99
N THR A 116 17.98 -7.91 -21.05
CA THR A 116 17.81 -9.15 -20.26
C THR A 116 18.84 -10.20 -20.65
N ALA A 117 19.18 -10.32 -21.94
CA ALA A 117 20.21 -11.24 -22.43
C ALA A 117 21.63 -10.83 -22.01
N LEU A 118 21.94 -9.53 -22.00
CA LEU A 118 23.23 -9.03 -21.52
C LEU A 118 23.42 -9.29 -20.02
N VAL A 119 22.39 -9.01 -19.20
CA VAL A 119 22.42 -9.30 -17.76
C VAL A 119 22.57 -10.80 -17.50
N SER A 120 21.87 -11.64 -18.28
CA SER A 120 21.97 -13.10 -18.15
C SER A 120 23.37 -13.63 -18.49
N LYS A 121 24.04 -13.05 -19.49
CA LYS A 121 25.42 -13.39 -19.86
C LYS A 121 26.45 -12.92 -18.83
N MET A 122 26.23 -11.77 -18.18
CA MET A 122 27.08 -11.32 -17.08
C MET A 122 26.92 -12.18 -15.84
N ASN A 123 25.72 -12.71 -15.57
CA ASN A 123 25.46 -13.56 -14.40
C ASN A 123 26.01 -15.00 -14.56
N THR A 124 26.15 -15.50 -15.80
CA THR A 124 26.75 -16.82 -16.08
C THR A 124 28.29 -16.79 -16.09
N GLY A 125 28.92 -15.62 -16.21
CA GLY A 125 30.38 -15.45 -16.17
C GLY A 125 31.02 -15.58 -14.77
N GLN A 126 30.24 -15.58 -13.68
CA GLN A 126 30.75 -15.66 -12.31
C GLN A 126 30.51 -17.01 -11.60
N GLN A 127 29.99 -18.04 -12.28
CA GLN A 127 29.78 -19.37 -11.67
C GLN A 127 30.68 -20.44 -12.29
N SER A 128 31.99 -20.27 -12.16
CA SER A 128 32.96 -21.36 -12.29
C SER A 128 33.55 -21.69 -10.93
N ASN A 129 32.74 -22.21 -10.02
CA ASN A 129 33.16 -23.16 -8.98
C ASN A 129 31.96 -23.58 -8.13
N THR A 130 31.42 -24.76 -8.41
CA THR A 130 31.16 -25.83 -7.42
C THR A 130 30.40 -26.94 -8.12
N ARG A 131 31.16 -27.98 -8.48
CA ARG A 131 30.67 -29.29 -8.87
C ARG A 131 30.11 -29.94 -7.61
N ASN A 132 28.83 -30.31 -7.61
CA ASN A 132 28.30 -31.50 -6.92
C ASN A 132 26.88 -31.75 -7.41
N GLU A 133 26.79 -32.67 -8.36
CA GLU A 133 25.57 -33.29 -8.85
C GLU A 133 25.01 -34.24 -7.76
N MET A 134 23.70 -34.21 -7.53
CA MET A 134 22.95 -35.33 -6.94
C MET A 134 21.54 -35.38 -7.54
N PRO A 135 20.93 -36.57 -7.68
CA PRO A 135 19.86 -36.85 -8.64
C PRO A 135 18.44 -36.53 -8.10
N PRO A 136 17.41 -36.51 -8.98
CA PRO A 136 16.04 -36.27 -8.56
C PRO A 136 15.41 -37.58 -8.05
N SER A 137 14.80 -37.54 -6.87
CA SER A 137 13.86 -38.58 -6.43
C SER A 137 12.46 -38.00 -6.34
N ASN A 138 11.55 -38.70 -7.02
CA ASN A 138 10.12 -38.60 -6.89
C ASN A 138 9.66 -38.93 -5.46
N ASP A 139 8.48 -38.43 -5.13
CA ASP A 139 7.43 -39.06 -4.29
C ASP A 139 6.91 -38.20 -3.12
N LEU A 140 5.72 -37.63 -3.38
CA LEU A 140 4.55 -37.47 -2.51
C LEU A 140 4.55 -36.47 -1.32
N PRO A 141 3.38 -35.85 -1.03
CA PRO A 141 3.24 -34.84 0.02
C PRO A 141 3.00 -35.51 1.39
N ARG A 142 4.03 -35.55 2.23
CA ARG A 142 3.87 -35.93 3.64
C ARG A 142 3.59 -34.70 4.49
N GLN A 143 2.31 -34.36 4.61
CA GLN A 143 1.80 -33.50 5.68
C GLN A 143 2.15 -34.09 7.07
N SER A 144 2.31 -33.20 8.05
CA SER A 144 2.35 -33.48 9.50
C SER A 144 3.68 -33.99 10.09
N ARG A 145 4.72 -33.14 10.16
CA ARG A 145 5.82 -33.19 11.19
C ARG A 145 6.55 -31.84 11.43
N PHE A 146 5.98 -30.69 11.06
CA PHE A 146 6.73 -29.42 11.08
C PHE A 146 6.49 -28.53 12.30
N ASP A 147 5.66 -28.95 13.25
CA ASP A 147 5.24 -28.08 14.36
C ASP A 147 6.34 -27.76 15.39
N ASN A 148 7.54 -28.35 15.27
CA ASN A 148 8.64 -28.12 16.23
C ASN A 148 10.01 -27.87 15.59
N ALA A 149 10.09 -27.57 14.29
CA ALA A 149 11.37 -27.22 13.67
C ALA A 149 11.73 -25.76 13.98
N GLU A 150 12.64 -25.55 14.93
CA GLU A 150 13.21 -24.24 15.25
C GLU A 150 14.27 -23.83 14.21
N CYS A 151 14.16 -22.62 13.69
CA CYS A 151 15.16 -22.07 12.77
C CYS A 151 16.44 -21.71 13.54
N ARG A 152 17.55 -22.38 13.23
CA ARG A 152 18.84 -22.13 13.91
C ARG A 152 19.40 -20.70 13.76
N LYS A 153 18.92 -19.90 12.79
CA LYS A 153 19.38 -18.52 12.58
C LYS A 153 18.68 -17.51 13.48
N CYS A 154 17.35 -17.58 13.60
CA CYS A 154 16.55 -16.60 14.35
C CYS A 154 15.84 -17.16 15.59
N LYS A 155 15.95 -18.47 15.83
CA LYS A 155 15.21 -19.22 16.85
C LYS A 155 13.67 -19.16 16.71
N GLY A 156 13.17 -18.71 15.56
CA GLY A 156 11.74 -18.70 15.25
C GLY A 156 11.22 -20.06 14.80
N LEU A 157 9.96 -20.35 15.14
CA LEU A 157 9.23 -21.54 14.67
C LEU A 157 8.57 -21.28 13.30
N GLY A 158 8.13 -22.34 12.62
CA GLY A 158 7.25 -22.24 11.44
C GLY A 158 7.93 -21.95 10.10
N HIS A 159 9.26 -21.98 9.99
CA HIS A 159 9.96 -21.82 8.71
C HIS A 159 11.29 -22.59 8.65
N PHE A 160 11.74 -22.94 7.44
CA PHE A 160 13.04 -23.55 7.20
C PHE A 160 14.16 -22.51 7.20
N GLN A 161 15.40 -22.93 7.53
CA GLN A 161 16.58 -22.06 7.53
C GLN A 161 16.84 -21.37 6.17
N ARG A 162 16.46 -22.03 5.06
CA ARG A 162 16.54 -21.48 3.69
C ARG A 162 15.52 -20.38 3.38
N ALA A 163 14.42 -20.32 4.14
CA ALA A 163 13.36 -19.31 4.02
C ALA A 163 13.49 -18.21 5.09
N CYS A 164 14.57 -18.21 5.87
CA CYS A 164 14.78 -17.25 6.94
C CYS A 164 15.41 -15.96 6.40
N ASN A 165 14.67 -14.85 6.50
CA ASN A 165 15.13 -13.51 6.14
C ASN A 165 15.84 -12.76 7.30
N TRP A 166 16.35 -13.50 8.29
CA TRP A 166 17.07 -12.92 9.41
C TRP A 166 18.39 -12.31 8.94
N ASN A 167 18.55 -11.00 9.13
CA ASN A 167 19.68 -10.20 8.66
C ASN A 167 20.74 -9.93 9.75
N SER A 168 20.71 -10.68 10.87
CA SER A 168 21.66 -10.56 11.99
C SER A 168 21.63 -9.22 12.74
N ALA A 169 20.73 -8.30 12.41
CA ALA A 169 20.37 -7.23 13.32
C ALA A 169 19.63 -7.85 14.51
N GLY A 170 19.99 -7.48 15.75
CA GLY A 170 19.48 -8.07 16.99
C GLY A 170 17.94 -8.13 17.09
N PRO A 171 17.39 -8.72 18.17
CA PRO A 171 15.97 -9.04 18.29
C PRO A 171 15.08 -7.84 17.96
N SER A 172 14.51 -7.85 16.75
CA SER A 172 13.29 -7.12 16.48
C SER A 172 12.25 -7.83 17.31
N GLN A 173 11.73 -7.15 18.33
CA GLN A 173 10.65 -7.66 19.16
C GLN A 173 9.51 -8.12 18.25
N LEU A 174 9.40 -9.43 18.04
CA LEU A 174 8.23 -10.00 17.41
C LEU A 174 7.09 -9.83 18.42
N ASN A 175 6.15 -8.96 18.06
CA ASN A 175 4.83 -8.87 18.65
C ASN A 175 4.30 -10.28 18.92
N VAL A 176 4.22 -10.63 20.20
CA VAL A 176 3.50 -11.80 20.67
C VAL A 176 2.05 -11.57 20.23
N SER A 177 1.64 -12.25 19.16
CA SER A 177 0.23 -12.39 18.83
C SER A 177 -0.39 -13.19 19.97
N TYR A 178 -0.99 -12.46 20.90
CA TYR A 178 -1.70 -12.99 22.05
C TYR A 178 -2.88 -13.80 21.51
N VAL A 179 -2.75 -15.12 21.54
CA VAL A 179 -3.84 -16.04 21.26
C VAL A 179 -4.74 -15.99 22.49
N ILE A 180 -5.78 -15.15 22.45
CA ILE A 180 -6.84 -15.21 23.47
C ILE A 180 -7.63 -16.48 23.18
N SER A 181 -7.44 -17.51 24.00
CA SER A 181 -8.33 -18.66 24.10
C SER A 181 -9.76 -18.18 24.35
N LEU A 182 -10.64 -18.37 23.37
CA LEU A 182 -12.10 -18.34 23.57
C LEU A 182 -12.52 -19.64 24.28
N ASP A 183 -12.34 -19.72 25.60
CA ASP A 183 -12.94 -20.82 26.38
C ASP A 183 -13.24 -20.45 27.84
N THR A 184 -13.71 -19.22 28.07
CA THR A 184 -14.21 -18.83 29.40
C THR A 184 -15.43 -17.92 29.29
N LEU A 185 -16.51 -18.46 28.70
CA LEU A 185 -17.85 -17.92 28.90
C LEU A 185 -18.41 -18.52 30.20
N GLN A 186 -18.21 -17.83 31.33
CA GLN A 186 -19.10 -17.95 32.47
C GLN A 186 -20.30 -16.99 32.27
N PRO A 187 -21.56 -17.46 32.37
CA PRO A 187 -22.70 -16.57 32.42
C PRO A 187 -22.86 -15.99 33.83
N PHE A 188 -22.65 -14.68 33.96
CA PHE A 188 -23.07 -13.95 35.15
C PHE A 188 -24.57 -13.70 35.12
N VAL A 189 -25.19 -14.11 36.21
CA VAL A 189 -26.58 -13.96 36.62
C VAL A 189 -27.00 -12.49 36.63
N LEU A 190 -28.14 -12.19 36.00
CA LEU A 190 -28.93 -10.98 36.28
C LEU A 190 -30.37 -11.43 36.54
N GLN A 191 -30.65 -11.72 37.82
CA GLN A 191 -32.00 -11.66 38.38
C GLN A 191 -32.33 -10.19 38.61
N LEU A 192 -33.22 -9.62 37.79
CA LEU A 192 -33.86 -8.36 38.11
C LEU A 192 -35.24 -8.66 38.72
N VAL A 193 -35.36 -8.35 40.01
CA VAL A 193 -36.61 -8.23 40.74
C VAL A 193 -37.20 -6.86 40.41
N ILE A 194 -38.34 -6.81 39.72
CA ILE A 194 -39.47 -5.88 39.94
C ILE A 194 -40.74 -6.60 39.53
#